data_AF-A0A1C6NAB1-F1
#
_entry.id   AF-A0A1C6NAB1-F1
#
_cell.length_a   1.000
_cell.length_b   1.000
_cell.length_c   1.000
_cell.angle_alpha   90.00
_cell.angle_beta   90.00
_cell.angle_gamma   90.00
#
_symmetry.space_group_name_H-M   'P 1'
#
loop_
_entity.id
_entity.type
_entity.pdbx_description
1 polymer ?
#
loop_
_entity_poly.entity_id
_entity_poly.type
_entity_poly.pdbx_seq_one_letter_code
_entity_poly.pdbx_strand_id
1 'polypeptide(L)'
;MASIRTARVTAVAAALPFAAALFTGVAQADNGGFATSGSSSAATSQTGTGVGGDNLGNSTTGQQVANGAGASNQNNTASVNGTSGPTEIHQTNATVTFNNPG
;
A
#
# COMPACT_ATOMS: atom_id res chain seq x y z
N MET A 1 20.23 -40.30 -36.31
CA MET A 1 19.27 -39.17 -36.45
C MET A 1 18.07 -39.26 -35.51
N ALA A 2 17.54 -40.45 -35.18
CA ALA A 2 16.38 -40.58 -34.29
C ALA A 2 16.66 -40.20 -32.81
N SER A 3 17.80 -40.61 -32.23
CA SER A 3 18.08 -40.34 -30.80
C SER A 3 18.26 -38.86 -30.46
N ILE A 4 18.88 -38.08 -31.35
CA ILE A 4 19.00 -36.62 -31.20
C ILE A 4 17.62 -35.96 -31.22
N ARG A 5 16.71 -36.47 -32.07
CA ARG A 5 15.34 -35.95 -32.17
C ARG A 5 14.57 -36.23 -30.87
N THR A 6 14.67 -37.44 -30.33
CA THR A 6 14.05 -37.80 -29.06
C THR A 6 14.64 -36.99 -27.90
N ALA A 7 15.97 -36.88 -27.80
CA ALA A 7 16.63 -36.11 -26.75
C ALA A 7 16.23 -34.63 -26.76
N ARG A 8 16.10 -34.03 -27.95
CA ARG A 8 15.63 -32.64 -28.11
C ARG A 8 14.18 -32.47 -27.66
N VAL A 9 13.30 -33.40 -28.01
CA VAL A 9 11.88 -33.35 -27.61
C VAL A 9 11.74 -33.46 -26.09
N THR A 10 12.48 -34.37 -25.45
CA THR A 10 12.47 -34.52 -23.99
C THR A 10 13.04 -33.29 -23.30
N ALA A 11 14.11 -32.68 -23.85
CA ALA A 11 14.68 -31.45 -23.31
C ALA A 11 13.69 -30.27 -23.39
N VAL A 12 12.95 -30.15 -24.50
CA VAL A 12 11.90 -29.11 -24.64
C VAL A 12 10.76 -29.37 -23.66
N ALA A 13 10.29 -30.60 -23.54
CA ALA A 13 9.22 -30.95 -22.60
C ALA A 13 9.63 -30.67 -21.14
N ALA A 14 10.88 -30.97 -20.77
CA ALA A 14 11.42 -30.71 -19.44
C ALA A 14 11.59 -29.20 -19.15
N ALA A 15 11.76 -28.36 -20.17
CA ALA A 15 11.90 -26.92 -20.02
C ALA A 15 10.55 -26.18 -19.89
N LEU A 16 9.41 -26.83 -20.23
CA LEU A 16 8.08 -26.19 -20.19
C LEU A 16 7.69 -25.64 -18.80
N PRO A 17 7.93 -26.33 -17.66
CA PRO A 17 7.60 -25.78 -16.34
C PRO A 17 8.42 -24.54 -15.99
N PHE A 18 9.69 -24.50 -16.39
CA PHE A 18 10.57 -23.35 -16.20
C PHE A 18 10.14 -22.17 -17.09
N ALA A 19 9.79 -22.44 -18.34
CA ALA A 19 9.23 -21.44 -19.24
C ALA A 19 7.90 -20.89 -18.71
N ALA A 20 7.02 -21.74 -18.17
CA ALA A 20 5.79 -21.30 -17.52
C ALA A 20 6.13 -20.34 -16.36
N ALA A 21 7.01 -20.72 -15.42
CA ALA A 21 7.38 -19.85 -14.31
C ALA A 21 7.96 -18.49 -14.75
N LEU A 22 8.79 -18.48 -15.81
CA LEU A 22 9.43 -17.26 -16.32
C LEU A 22 8.44 -16.35 -17.05
N PHE A 23 7.49 -16.91 -17.80
CA PHE A 23 6.57 -16.16 -18.65
C PHE A 23 5.19 -15.91 -18.02
N THR A 24 4.82 -16.62 -16.95
CA THR A 24 3.60 -16.36 -16.18
C THR A 24 3.86 -15.57 -14.91
N GLY A 25 5.11 -15.18 -14.65
CA GLY A 25 5.45 -14.30 -13.53
C GLY A 25 4.77 -12.94 -13.69
N VAL A 26 3.73 -12.69 -12.91
CA VAL A 26 3.26 -11.32 -12.68
C VAL A 26 4.26 -10.63 -11.78
N ALA A 27 4.63 -9.38 -12.08
CA ALA A 27 5.31 -8.53 -11.12
C ALA A 27 4.31 -8.24 -9.98
N GLN A 28 4.26 -9.12 -8.99
CA GLN A 28 3.43 -8.93 -7.80
C GLN A 28 4.16 -7.88 -6.96
N ALA A 29 3.69 -6.64 -7.00
CA ALA A 29 4.12 -5.61 -6.07
C ALA A 29 3.64 -6.04 -4.68
N ASP A 30 4.52 -6.66 -3.90
CA ASP A 30 4.23 -6.96 -2.51
C ASP A 30 4.22 -5.65 -1.72
N ASN A 31 3.12 -5.43 -1.00
CA ASN A 31 2.91 -4.26 -0.15
C ASN A 31 2.50 -4.75 1.23
N GLY A 32 3.15 -5.80 1.71
CA GLY A 32 2.87 -6.47 2.97
C GLY A 32 4.11 -6.54 3.86
N GLY A 33 3.91 -6.90 5.12
CA GLY A 33 5.01 -7.08 6.05
C GLY A 33 4.88 -8.34 6.90
N PHE A 34 6.03 -8.92 7.23
CA PHE A 34 6.14 -10.18 7.93
C PHE A 34 6.30 -9.92 9.44
N ALA A 35 5.20 -9.99 10.19
CA ALA A 35 5.26 -9.98 11.65
C ALA A 35 5.43 -11.39 12.20
N THR A 36 6.37 -11.57 13.14
CA THR A 36 6.58 -12.80 13.91
C THR A 36 6.75 -12.48 15.39
N SER A 37 6.65 -13.48 16.28
CA SER A 37 7.03 -13.36 17.69
C SER A 37 6.47 -12.12 18.42
N GLY A 38 5.17 -11.86 18.31
CA GLY A 38 4.51 -10.73 19.00
C GLY A 38 4.78 -9.35 18.38
N SER A 39 5.43 -9.30 17.21
CA SER A 39 5.69 -8.05 16.49
C SER A 39 4.42 -7.54 15.79
N SER A 40 4.38 -6.24 15.51
CA SER A 40 3.33 -5.61 14.70
C SER A 40 3.87 -5.27 13.33
N SER A 41 3.12 -5.58 12.28
CA SER A 41 3.44 -5.15 10.91
C SER A 41 2.29 -4.34 10.34
N ALA A 42 2.62 -3.28 9.61
CA ALA A 42 1.67 -2.45 8.91
C ALA A 42 2.25 -2.13 7.55
N ALA A 43 1.42 -2.27 6.53
CA ALA A 43 1.72 -1.82 5.21
C ALA A 43 0.53 -1.02 4.69
N THR A 44 0.81 0.06 3.98
CA THR A 44 -0.21 0.95 3.47
C THR A 44 0.22 1.46 2.11
N SER A 45 -0.68 1.38 1.15
CA SER A 45 -0.46 1.86 -0.21
C SER A 45 -1.47 2.94 -0.53
N GLN A 46 -1.02 3.92 -1.29
CA GLN A 46 -1.85 4.93 -1.90
C GLN A 46 -1.54 4.89 -3.39
N THR A 47 -2.51 4.49 -4.19
CA THR A 47 -2.38 4.38 -5.64
C THR A 47 -3.52 5.16 -6.28
N GLY A 48 -3.20 6.00 -7.26
CA GLY A 48 -4.20 6.84 -7.93
C GLY A 48 -4.76 7.97 -7.05
N THR A 49 -4.02 8.42 -6.03
CA THR A 49 -4.43 9.55 -5.20
C THR A 49 -4.23 10.88 -5.93
N GLY A 50 -5.02 11.88 -5.58
CA GLY A 50 -4.97 13.17 -6.25
C GLY A 50 -6.03 13.30 -7.34
N VAL A 51 -5.70 14.03 -8.41
CA VAL A 51 -6.55 14.24 -9.59
C VAL A 51 -5.83 13.76 -10.84
N GLY A 52 -6.55 13.04 -11.70
CA GLY A 52 -6.01 12.51 -12.97
C GLY A 52 -6.20 13.43 -14.19
N GLY A 53 -6.72 14.64 -13.98
CA GLY A 53 -7.02 15.64 -14.99
C GLY A 53 -7.08 17.03 -14.34
N ASP A 54 -7.77 17.98 -14.97
CA ASP A 54 -7.85 19.36 -14.44
C ASP A 54 -8.50 19.41 -13.06
N ASN A 55 -7.95 20.25 -12.18
CA ASN A 55 -8.47 20.47 -10.85
C ASN A 55 -8.51 21.96 -10.52
N LEU A 56 -9.73 22.47 -10.36
CA LEU A 56 -10.02 23.85 -9.98
C LEU A 56 -10.28 23.98 -8.46
N GLY A 57 -10.16 22.87 -7.72
CA GLY A 57 -10.48 22.74 -6.30
C GLY A 57 -9.28 22.24 -5.49
N ASN A 58 -9.55 21.71 -4.29
CA ASN A 58 -8.53 21.01 -3.51
C ASN A 58 -8.59 19.51 -3.78
N SER A 59 -7.43 18.90 -3.97
CA SER A 59 -7.28 17.46 -3.87
C SER A 59 -6.41 17.17 -2.66
N THR A 60 -6.97 16.47 -1.67
CA THR A 60 -6.29 16.24 -0.40
C THR A 60 -6.40 14.79 -0.03
N THR A 61 -5.25 14.16 0.12
CA THR A 61 -5.14 12.75 0.44
C THR A 61 -4.46 12.61 1.79
N GLY A 62 -5.13 11.98 2.75
CA GLY A 62 -4.56 11.64 4.05
C GLY A 62 -4.33 10.13 4.14
N GLN A 63 -3.18 9.73 4.67
CA GLN A 63 -2.89 8.35 5.06
C GLN A 63 -2.47 8.34 6.51
N GLN A 64 -3.09 7.48 7.31
CA GLN A 64 -2.72 7.31 8.71
C GLN A 64 -2.73 5.82 9.05
N VAL A 65 -1.63 5.33 9.59
CA VAL A 65 -1.52 3.97 10.11
C VAL A 65 -1.00 4.03 11.54
N ALA A 66 -1.76 3.49 12.48
CA ALA A 66 -1.39 3.33 13.87
C ALA A 66 -1.39 1.83 14.14
N ASN A 67 -0.24 1.28 14.54
CA ASN A 67 -0.08 -0.15 14.70
C ASN A 67 0.76 -0.46 15.94
N GLY A 68 0.38 -1.50 16.66
CA GLY A 68 0.95 -1.84 17.97
C GLY A 68 0.10 -1.36 19.14
N ALA A 69 0.40 -1.88 20.33
CA ALA A 69 -0.34 -1.58 21.55
C ALA A 69 -0.20 -0.10 21.94
N GLY A 70 -1.32 0.56 22.22
CA GLY A 70 -1.35 1.99 22.55
C GLY A 70 -1.20 2.93 21.34
N ALA A 71 -1.15 2.40 20.12
CA ALA A 71 -1.06 3.24 18.93
C ALA A 71 -2.40 3.96 18.67
N SER A 72 -2.32 5.26 18.43
CA SER A 72 -3.45 6.08 18.04
C SER A 72 -2.98 7.08 16.99
N ASN A 73 -3.85 7.38 16.04
CA ASN A 73 -3.62 8.47 15.11
C ASN A 73 -4.69 9.53 15.28
N GLN A 74 -4.26 10.77 15.16
CA GLN A 74 -5.13 11.93 15.10
C GLN A 74 -4.66 12.80 13.95
N ASN A 75 -5.58 13.25 13.12
CA ASN A 75 -5.28 14.17 12.04
C ASN A 75 -6.44 15.12 11.86
N ASN A 76 -6.09 16.39 11.70
CA ASN A 76 -7.00 17.42 11.26
C ASN A 76 -6.51 17.89 9.91
N THR A 77 -7.38 17.83 8.90
CA THR A 77 -7.05 18.34 7.58
C THR A 77 -8.14 19.31 7.18
N ALA A 78 -7.74 20.53 6.83
CA ALA A 78 -8.63 21.54 6.28
C ALA A 78 -8.08 22.00 4.94
N SER A 79 -8.95 21.96 3.93
CA SER A 79 -8.61 22.36 2.57
C SER A 79 -9.65 23.36 2.09
N VAL A 80 -9.23 24.62 1.90
CA VAL A 80 -10.08 25.71 1.43
C VAL A 80 -9.66 26.12 0.02
N ASN A 81 -10.60 26.20 -0.90
CA ASN A 81 -10.40 26.74 -2.25
C ASN A 81 -11.67 27.50 -2.62
N GLY A 82 -11.50 28.68 -3.22
CA GLY A 82 -12.58 29.59 -3.56
C GLY A 82 -13.04 30.36 -2.34
N THR A 83 -12.39 31.47 -2.03
CA THR A 83 -12.92 32.42 -1.05
C THR A 83 -12.90 33.85 -1.60
N SER A 84 -14.03 34.54 -1.41
CA SER A 84 -14.19 35.98 -1.66
C SER A 84 -14.18 36.81 -0.36
N GLY A 85 -13.98 36.17 0.80
CA GLY A 85 -13.98 36.78 2.13
C GLY A 85 -13.02 36.09 3.11
N PRO A 86 -13.05 36.44 4.41
CA PRO A 86 -12.21 35.78 5.39
C PRO A 86 -12.64 34.32 5.59
N THR A 87 -11.67 33.41 5.67
CA THR A 87 -11.92 32.02 6.06
C THR A 87 -11.14 31.73 7.35
N GLU A 88 -11.88 31.42 8.41
CA GLU A 88 -11.30 31.03 9.69
C GLU A 88 -11.40 29.52 9.84
N ILE A 89 -10.29 28.88 10.19
CA ILE A 89 -10.20 27.45 10.42
C ILE A 89 -9.74 27.24 11.85
N HIS A 90 -10.65 26.80 12.72
CA HIS A 90 -10.36 26.47 14.10
C HIS A 90 -10.39 24.96 14.29
N GLN A 91 -9.22 24.34 14.24
CA GLN A 91 -9.07 22.91 14.46
C GLN A 91 -8.42 22.65 15.82
N THR A 92 -9.01 21.71 16.56
CA THR A 92 -8.51 21.28 17.87
C THR A 92 -8.65 19.77 18.00
N ASN A 93 -7.74 19.15 18.75
CA ASN A 93 -7.84 17.76 19.16
C ASN A 93 -7.87 17.70 20.68
N ALA A 94 -8.62 16.75 21.23
CA ALA A 94 -8.57 16.40 22.63
C ALA A 94 -8.20 14.92 22.74
N THR A 95 -7.18 14.61 23.53
CA THR A 95 -6.77 13.22 23.82
C THR A 95 -6.93 12.96 25.30
N VAL A 96 -7.68 11.92 25.65
CA VAL A 96 -7.82 11.45 27.03
C VAL A 96 -7.38 9.99 27.05
N THR A 97 -6.36 9.69 27.84
CA THR A 97 -5.83 8.34 28.00
C THR A 97 -6.02 7.89 29.44
N PHE A 98 -6.60 6.70 29.63
CA PHE A 98 -6.74 6.08 30.94
C PHE A 98 -5.72 4.95 31.09
N ASN A 99 -4.85 5.06 32.09
CA ASN A 99 -3.91 4.00 32.44
C ASN A 99 -4.36 3.39 33.78
N ASN A 100 -4.37 2.06 33.88
CA ASN A 100 -4.56 1.39 35.17
C ASN A 100 -3.24 1.51 35.97
N PRO A 101 -3.24 1.97 37.24
CA PRO A 101 -2.07 1.82 38.09
C PRO A 101 -1.88 0.32 38.35
N GLY A 102 -0.83 -0.25 37.78
CA GLY A 102 -0.35 -1.59 38.16
C GLY A 102 0.19 -1.59 39.58
#